data_AF-A0A4R3JT59-F1
#
_entry.id   AF-A0A4R3JT59-F1
#
_cell.length_a   1.000
_cell.length_b   1.000
_cell.length_c   1.000
_cell.angle_alpha   90.00
_cell.angle_beta   90.00
_cell.angle_gamma   90.00
#
_symmetry.space_group_name_H-M   'P 1'
#
loop_
_entity.id
_entity.type
_entity.pdbx_description
1 polymer ?
#
loop_
_entity_poly.entity_id
_entity_poly.type
_entity_poly.pdbx_seq_one_letter_code
_entity_poly.pdbx_strand_id
1 'polypeptide(L)' 'MTQKYRTVTCPTCGKPVEWRPENPFKPFCSERCKLIDLGEWATEKYRVPAEDEPLSGENNAGGEGAA' A
#
# COMPACT_ATOMS: atom_id res chain seq x y z
N MET A 1 24.01 13.52 21.79
CA MET A 1 24.19 13.58 20.31
C MET A 1 22.83 13.81 19.70
N THR A 2 22.64 14.89 18.94
CA THR A 2 21.35 15.22 18.31
C THR A 2 21.18 14.35 17.07
N GLN A 3 20.34 13.32 17.13
CA GLN A 3 20.08 12.48 15.98
C GLN A 3 19.23 13.25 14.95
N LYS A 4 19.75 13.42 13.74
CA LYS A 4 18.99 14.00 12.62
C LYS A 4 18.08 12.93 12.03
N TYR A 5 16.78 13.14 12.13
CA TYR A 5 15.77 12.29 11.52
C TYR A 5 15.45 12.79 10.10
N ARG A 6 15.15 11.84 9.21
CA ARG A 6 14.69 12.12 7.85
C ARG A 6 13.28 12.73 7.91
N THR A 7 12.94 13.63 7.01
CA THR A 7 11.57 14.12 6.87
C THR A 7 10.94 13.52 5.62
N VAL A 8 9.73 12.99 5.77
CA VAL A 8 8.92 12.45 4.66
C VAL A 8 7.59 13.19 4.56
N THR A 9 6.90 13.04 3.45
CA THR A 9 5.56 13.61 3.25
C THR A 9 4.49 12.62 3.69
N CYS A 10 3.53 13.06 4.51
CA CYS A 10 2.38 12.26 4.87
C CYS A 10 1.55 11.95 3.61
N PRO A 11 1.34 10.68 3.24
CA PRO A 11 0.67 10.32 1.99
C PRO A 11 -0.80 10.76 1.97
N THR A 12 -1.46 10.84 3.12
CA THR A 12 -2.89 11.21 3.21
C THR A 12 -3.15 12.70 3.09
N CYS A 13 -2.27 13.56 3.61
CA CYS A 13 -2.55 15.00 3.74
C CYS A 13 -1.40 15.93 3.35
N GLY A 14 -0.25 15.39 2.92
CA GLY A 14 0.89 16.18 2.44
C GLY A 14 1.75 16.85 3.52
N LYS A 15 1.39 16.74 4.81
CA LYS A 15 2.17 17.35 5.89
C LYS A 15 3.57 16.71 6.04
N PRO A 16 4.62 17.48 6.37
CA PRO A 16 5.93 16.92 6.67
C PRO A 16 5.90 16.10 7.97
N VAL A 17 6.57 14.94 7.96
CA VAL A 17 6.66 14.00 9.07
C VAL A 17 8.13 13.66 9.31
N GLU A 18 8.65 14.03 10.48
CA GLU A 18 9.98 13.61 10.88
C GLU A 18 9.99 12.13 11.28
N TRP A 19 11.02 11.40 10.86
CA TRP A 19 11.15 9.95 11.06
C TRP A 19 11.64 9.60 12.47
N ARG A 20 10.95 10.08 13.51
CA ARG A 20 11.33 9.87 14.91
C ARG A 20 10.60 8.71 15.59
N PRO A 21 11.22 7.98 16.52
CA PRO A 21 10.55 6.90 17.27
C PRO A 21 9.24 7.32 17.95
N GLU A 22 9.15 8.57 18.41
CA GLU A 22 8.01 9.10 19.17
C GLU A 22 6.72 9.24 18.36
N ASN A 23 6.81 9.26 17.02
CA ASN A 23 5.64 9.18 16.16
C ASN A 23 5.36 7.71 15.79
N PRO A 24 4.45 6.98 16.45
CA PRO A 24 4.17 5.58 16.12
C PRO A 24 3.43 5.41 14.78
N PHE A 25 2.95 6.49 14.18
CA PHE A 25 2.10 6.46 12.98
C PHE A 25 2.86 6.75 11.68
N LYS A 26 4.19 6.90 11.70
CA LYS A 26 4.98 7.09 10.49
C LYS A 26 4.65 6.02 9.42
N PRO A 27 4.51 6.38 8.13
CA PRO A 27 4.82 7.68 7.52
C PRO A 27 3.72 8.75 7.67
N PHE A 28 2.63 8.46 8.37
CA PHE A 28 1.52 9.39 8.57
C PHE A 28 1.81 10.41 9.68
N CYS A 29 1.19 11.59 9.58
CA CYS A 29 1.35 12.64 10.59
C CYS A 29 0.52 12.39 11.87
N SER A 30 -0.45 11.47 11.81
CA SER A 30 -1.32 11.12 12.94
C SER A 30 -2.06 9.80 12.68
N GLU A 31 -2.63 9.22 13.75
CA GLU A 31 -3.52 8.05 13.68
C GLU A 31 -4.69 8.27 12.71
N ARG A 32 -5.29 9.47 12.71
CA ARG A 32 -6.38 9.81 11.79
C ARG A 32 -5.97 9.63 10.33
N CYS A 33 -4.78 10.06 9.94
CA CYS A 33 -4.32 9.91 8.55
C CYS A 33 -4.08 8.44 8.19
N LYS A 34 -3.50 7.65 9.12
CA LYS A 34 -3.37 6.19 8.96
C LYS A 34 -4.72 5.51 8.74
N LEU A 35 -5.74 5.88 9.51
CA LEU A 35 -7.08 5.29 9.40
C LEU A 35 -7.81 5.69 8.12
N ILE A 36 -7.62 6.92 7.65
CA ILE A 36 -8.18 7.37 6.36
C ILE A 36 -7.56 6.56 5.22
N ASP A 37 -6.25 6.42 5.19
CA ASP A 37 -5.53 5.64 4.17
C ASP A 37 -6.05 4.19 4.13
N LEU A 38 -6.16 3.56 5.30
CA LEU A 38 -6.76 2.23 5.44
C LEU A 38 -8.20 2.17 4.92
N GLY A 39 -9.01 3.20 5.19
CA GLY A 39 -10.37 3.31 4.68
C GLY A 39 -10.41 3.40 3.16
N GLU A 40 -9.53 4.18 2.54
CA GLU A 40 -9.46 4.32 1.09
C GLU A 40 -9.08 3.01 0.39
N TRP A 41 -8.20 2.20 1.00
CA TRP A 41 -7.94 0.84 0.58
C TRP A 41 -9.18 -0.04 0.68
N ALA A 42 -9.85 -0.03 1.83
CA ALA A 42 -11.05 -0.83 2.07
C ALA A 42 -12.22 -0.48 1.15
N THR A 43 -12.29 0.77 0.67
CA THR A 43 -13.31 1.25 -0.28
C THR A 43 -12.87 1.15 -1.74
N GLU A 44 -11.79 0.42 -2.05
CA GLU A 44 -11.27 0.23 -3.42
C GLU A 44 -10.95 1.55 -4.16
N LYS A 45 -10.62 2.61 -3.42
CA LYS A 45 -10.26 3.90 -4.02
C LYS A 45 -8.85 3.86 -4.64
N TYR A 46 -7.97 3.06 -4.04
CA TYR A 46 -6.68 2.72 -4.63
C TYR A 46 -6.86 1.53 -5.58
N ARG A 47 -6.55 1.74 -6.87
CA ARG A 47 -6.57 0.70 -7.90
C ARG A 47 -5.32 0.78 -8.77
N VAL A 48 -4.84 -0.38 -9.19
CA VAL A 48 -3.84 -0.48 -10.26
C VAL A 48 -4.61 -0.67 -11.58
N PRO A 49 -4.35 0.14 -12.62
CA PRO A 49 -4.93 -0.10 -13.94
C PRO A 49 -4.56 -1.51 -14.43
N ALA A 50 -5.53 -2.25 -14.96
CA ALA A 50 -5.23 -3.49 -15.67
C ALA A 50 -4.81 -3.12 -17.10
N GLU A 51 -3.72 -3.73 -17.56
CA GLU A 51 -3.42 -3.81 -19.00
C GLU A 51 -4.21 -5.00 -19.55
N ASP A 52 -4.81 -4.85 -20.73
CA ASP A 52 -5.53 -5.93 -21.44
C ASP A 52 -4.54 -6.97 -22.00
N GLU A 53 -3.66 -7.51 -21.16
CA GLU A 53 -2.83 -8.65 -21.50
C GLU A 53 -3.57 -9.92 -21.08
N PRO A 54 -3.77 -10.90 -21.99
CA PRO A 54 -4.31 -12.19 -21.59
C PRO A 54 -3.41 -12.79 -20.51
N LEU A 55 -4.00 -13.21 -19.40
CA LEU A 55 -3.29 -13.90 -18.33
C LEU A 55 -2.60 -15.14 -18.94
N SER A 56 -1.30 -15.04 -19.22
CA SER A 56 -0.50 -16.13 -19.77
C SER A 56 -0.20 -17.13 -18.65
N GLY A 57 -1.22 -17.96 -18.37
CA GLY A 57 -1.20 -19.04 -17.38
C GLY A 57 -1.69 -20.34 -17.99
N GLU A 58 -1.08 -20.78 -19.09
CA GLU A 58 -1.20 -22.16 -19.56
C GLU A 58 -0.17 -23.04 -18.85
N ASN A 59 -0.57 -23.64 -17.73
CA ASN A 59 0.06 -24.83 -17.20
C ASN A 59 -0.78 -26.06 -17.61
N ASN A 60 -0.51 -26.56 -18.82
CA ASN A 60 -0.95 -27.88 -19.26
C ASN A 60 -0.27 -28.97 -18.41
N ALA A 61 -1.04 -29.70 -17.61
CA ALA A 61 -0.66 -31.00 -17.05
C ALA A 61 -1.91 -31.88 -16.81
N GLY A 62 -2.33 -32.57 -17.87
CA GLY A 62 -2.78 -33.97 -17.94
C GLY A 62 -3.86 -34.54 -17.00
N GLY A 63 -4.84 -35.23 -17.59
CA GLY A 63 -5.60 -36.28 -16.89
C GLY A 63 -6.88 -36.73 -17.62
N GLU A 64 -6.81 -37.89 -18.27
CA GLU A 64 -7.83 -38.57 -19.06
C GLU A 64 -9.00 -39.16 -18.22
N GLY A 65 -10.12 -39.49 -18.88
CA GLY A 65 -11.16 -40.43 -18.40
C GLY A 65 -12.59 -39.98 -18.77
N ALA A 66 -13.18 -40.47 -19.87
CA ALA A 66 -14.13 -41.61 -19.90
C ALA A 66 -15.28 -41.47 -18.87
N ALA A 67 -16.56 -41.50 -19.21
CA ALA A 67 -17.29 -42.19 -20.28
C ALA A 67 -18.58 -41.43 -20.65
#